data_AF-A0A958W007-F1
#
_entry.id   AF-A0A958W007-F1
#
_cell.length_a   1.000
_cell.length_b   1.000
_cell.length_c   1.000
_cell.angle_alpha   90.00
_cell.angle_beta   90.00
_cell.angle_gamma   90.00
#
_symmetry.space_group_name_H-M   'P 1'
#
loop_
_entity.id
_entity.type
_entity.pdbx_description
1 polymer ?
#
loop_
_entity_poly.entity_id
_entity_poly.type
_entity_poly.pdbx_seq_one_letter_code
_entity_poly.pdbx_strand_id
1 'polypeptide(L)'
;MNEFKPTPPSSQLIIDEHGNVFFWVADGKKRFLGTLRGRDFHCQRDPARHVHRKTNSYGFNHELIKGCPFERLIIHLPDGTRIWITRQEILKCGIFLQFKAQGFERQLFVKLKYFRPYDESLASQVYPDSPSGVVSKTVHETA
;
A
#
# COMPACT_ATOMS: atom_id res chain seq x y z
N MET A 1 4.54 -9.45 -37.51
CA MET A 1 4.08 -10.37 -36.44
C MET A 1 3.91 -9.52 -35.19
N ASN A 2 2.68 -9.31 -34.73
CA ASN A 2 2.45 -8.58 -33.48
C ASN A 2 2.71 -9.55 -32.33
N GLU A 3 3.71 -9.25 -31.50
CA GLU A 3 3.95 -9.96 -30.25
C GLU A 3 2.71 -9.82 -29.36
N PHE A 4 2.04 -10.94 -29.13
CA PHE A 4 0.99 -11.05 -28.14
C PHE A 4 1.66 -10.93 -26.77
N LYS A 5 1.72 -9.72 -26.21
CA LYS A 5 2.14 -9.54 -24.82
C LYS A 5 1.02 -10.09 -23.95
N PRO A 6 1.23 -11.19 -23.19
CA PRO A 6 0.18 -11.74 -22.34
C PRO A 6 -0.27 -10.64 -21.38
N THR A 7 -1.57 -10.32 -21.42
CA THR A 7 -2.17 -9.42 -20.44
C THR A 7 -1.98 -10.07 -19.07
N PRO A 8 -1.29 -9.41 -18.11
CA PRO A 8 -1.10 -10.00 -16.80
C PRO A 8 -2.48 -10.30 -16.19
N PRO A 9 -2.69 -11.51 -15.64
CA PRO A 9 -3.97 -11.85 -15.03
C PRO A 9 -4.20 -10.88 -13.87
N SER A 10 -5.39 -10.27 -13.82
CA SER A 10 -5.99 -9.59 -12.67
C SER A 10 -5.02 -8.93 -11.66
N SER A 11 -4.96 -7.59 -11.65
CA SER A 11 -4.59 -6.77 -10.49
C SER A 11 -3.72 -7.43 -9.40
N GLN A 12 -2.41 -7.52 -9.63
CA GLN A 12 -1.46 -8.19 -8.74
C GLN A 12 -0.60 -7.19 -7.94
N LEU A 13 -0.44 -7.44 -6.65
CA LEU A 13 0.53 -6.76 -5.79
C LEU A 13 1.91 -7.39 -5.95
N ILE A 14 2.95 -6.58 -6.14
CA ILE A 14 4.35 -7.03 -6.21
C ILE A 14 5.19 -6.27 -5.20
N ILE A 15 6.07 -6.99 -4.51
CA ILE A 15 7.09 -6.42 -3.64
C ILE A 15 8.44 -6.84 -4.22
N ASP A 16 9.34 -5.88 -4.48
CA ASP A 16 10.69 -6.17 -4.96
C ASP A 16 11.69 -6.40 -3.79
N GLU A 17 12.92 -6.77 -4.13
CA GLU A 17 14.00 -7.01 -3.16
C GLU A 17 14.37 -5.80 -2.30
N HIS A 18 13.97 -4.59 -2.70
CA HIS A 18 14.18 -3.36 -1.95
C HIS A 18 12.97 -2.97 -1.09
N GLY A 19 11.93 -3.82 -1.05
CA GLY A 19 10.70 -3.57 -0.33
C GLY A 19 9.77 -2.58 -1.04
N ASN A 20 10.03 -2.20 -2.29
CA ASN A 20 9.11 -1.35 -3.04
C ASN A 20 7.87 -2.15 -3.41
N VAL A 21 6.72 -1.59 -3.08
CA VAL A 21 5.42 -2.20 -3.33
C VAL A 21 4.78 -1.53 -4.53
N PHE A 22 4.34 -2.37 -5.46
CA PHE A 22 3.71 -1.95 -6.69
C PHE A 22 2.43 -2.72 -6.93
N PHE A 23 1.59 -2.13 -7.77
CA PHE A 23 0.35 -2.72 -8.20
C PHE A 23 0.27 -2.72 -9.72
N TRP A 24 0.00 -3.89 -10.30
CA TRP A 24 -0.30 -4.01 -11.73
C TRP A 24 -1.73 -3.60 -11.99
N VAL A 25 -1.89 -2.59 -12.84
CA VAL A 25 -3.21 -2.19 -13.33
C VAL A 25 -3.56 -2.93 -14.61
N ALA A 26 -4.85 -3.03 -14.88
CA ALA A 26 -5.40 -3.76 -16.03
C ALA A 26 -4.90 -3.23 -17.39
N ASP A 27 -4.39 -2.00 -17.46
CA ASP A 27 -3.77 -1.42 -18.66
C ASP A 27 -2.30 -1.86 -18.86
N GLY A 28 -1.81 -2.82 -18.06
CA GLY A 28 -0.45 -3.34 -18.14
C GLY A 28 0.62 -2.40 -17.57
N LYS A 29 0.24 -1.39 -16.80
CA LYS A 29 1.20 -0.51 -16.11
C LYS A 29 1.44 -0.96 -14.67
N LYS A 30 2.65 -0.69 -14.19
CA LYS A 30 3.03 -0.87 -12.80
C LYS A 30 2.91 0.47 -12.08
N ARG A 31 2.11 0.55 -11.02
CA ARG A 31 1.98 1.74 -10.18
C ARG A 31 2.76 1.54 -8.88
N PHE A 32 3.67 2.45 -8.57
CA PHE A 32 4.33 2.47 -7.28
C PHE A 32 3.35 2.91 -6.20
N LEU A 33 3.22 2.12 -5.13
CA LEU A 33 2.33 2.42 -4.01
C LEU A 33 3.09 2.95 -2.80
N GLY A 34 4.35 2.53 -2.61
CA GLY A 34 5.15 2.87 -1.43
C GLY A 34 6.24 1.83 -1.16
N THR A 35 6.86 1.91 0.00
CA THR A 35 7.98 1.04 0.40
C THR A 35 7.70 0.41 1.76
N LEU A 36 7.93 -0.90 1.87
CA LEU A 36 7.94 -1.64 3.12
C LEU A 36 9.32 -1.52 3.79
N ARG A 37 9.33 -1.13 5.06
CA ARG A 37 10.54 -1.04 5.90
C ARG A 37 10.26 -1.77 7.22
N GLY A 38 10.82 -2.96 7.38
CA GLY A 38 10.44 -3.84 8.49
C GLY A 38 8.94 -4.16 8.43
N ARG A 39 8.20 -3.80 9.50
CA ARG A 39 6.73 -3.97 9.57
C ARG A 39 5.94 -2.72 9.18
N ASP A 40 6.59 -1.70 8.64
CA ASP A 40 5.95 -0.44 8.28
C ASP A 40 5.86 -0.26 6.78
N PHE A 41 4.67 0.05 6.29
CA PHE A 41 4.45 0.46 4.92
C PHE A 41 4.43 1.98 4.82
N HIS A 42 5.41 2.55 4.12
CA HIS A 42 5.53 3.99 3.90
C HIS A 42 4.99 4.38 2.52
N CYS A 43 4.12 5.38 2.46
CA CYS A 43 3.69 5.98 1.20
C CYS A 43 3.60 7.50 1.29
N GLN A 44 3.70 8.16 0.14
CA GLN A 44 3.51 9.61 0.04
C GLN A 44 2.08 9.94 -0.33
N ARG A 45 1.48 10.94 0.33
CA ARG A 45 0.17 11.47 -0.02
C ARG A 45 0.18 12.99 0.07
N ASP A 46 -0.13 13.62 -1.05
CA ASP A 46 -0.51 15.04 -1.09
C ASP A 46 -1.99 15.20 -0.70
N PRO A 47 -2.33 15.90 0.41
CA PRO A 47 -3.71 16.14 0.81
C PRO A 47 -4.57 16.80 -0.27
N ALA A 48 -4.00 17.70 -1.08
CA ALA A 48 -4.73 18.42 -2.12
C ALA A 48 -5.27 17.48 -3.21
N ARG A 49 -4.58 16.36 -3.43
CA ARG A 49 -4.84 15.38 -4.50
C ARG A 49 -5.50 14.10 -4.00
N HIS A 50 -5.14 13.63 -2.80
CA HIS A 50 -5.47 12.28 -2.35
C HIS A 50 -6.55 12.22 -1.26
N VAL A 51 -6.89 13.34 -0.62
CA VAL A 51 -8.02 13.37 0.31
C VAL A 51 -9.33 13.41 -0.46
N HIS A 52 -10.18 12.41 -0.23
CA HIS A 52 -11.56 12.47 -0.69
C HIS A 52 -12.34 13.47 0.17
N ARG A 53 -12.47 14.69 -0.35
CA ARG A 53 -13.00 15.86 0.37
C ARG A 53 -14.38 15.62 0.99
N LYS A 54 -15.29 14.93 0.28
CA LYS A 54 -16.66 14.69 0.74
C LYS A 54 -16.73 13.89 2.04
N THR A 55 -15.82 12.93 2.24
CA THR A 55 -15.81 12.07 3.44
C THR A 55 -14.65 12.35 4.38
N ASN A 56 -13.79 13.31 4.02
CA ASN A 56 -12.55 13.66 4.72
C ASN A 56 -11.70 12.42 5.05
N SER A 57 -11.31 11.68 4.02
CA SER A 57 -10.66 10.37 4.13
C SER A 57 -9.62 10.12 3.05
N TYR A 58 -8.62 9.28 3.34
CA TYR A 58 -7.74 8.71 2.33
C TYR A 58 -8.26 7.38 1.80
N GLY A 59 -8.08 7.15 0.50
CA GLY A 59 -8.35 5.85 -0.14
C GLY A 59 -7.07 5.00 -0.24
N PHE A 60 -7.18 3.72 0.11
CA PHE A 60 -6.10 2.74 0.00
C PHE A 60 -6.54 1.55 -0.85
N ASN A 61 -5.66 1.07 -1.71
CA ASN A 61 -5.91 -0.13 -2.51
C ASN A 61 -6.20 -1.32 -1.56
N HIS A 62 -7.33 -1.99 -1.77
CA HIS A 62 -7.79 -3.08 -0.89
C HIS A 62 -6.80 -4.26 -0.87
N GLU A 63 -6.22 -4.61 -2.01
CA GLU A 63 -5.26 -5.71 -2.12
C GLU A 63 -3.93 -5.38 -1.43
N LEU A 64 -3.50 -4.12 -1.44
CA LEU A 64 -2.39 -3.66 -0.60
C LEU A 64 -2.70 -3.89 0.88
N ILE A 65 -3.85 -3.43 1.36
CA ILE A 65 -4.20 -3.56 2.79
C ILE A 65 -4.35 -5.03 3.18
N LYS A 66 -4.94 -5.86 2.33
CA LYS A 66 -5.18 -7.27 2.65
C LYS A 66 -3.92 -8.13 2.49
N GLY A 67 -3.17 -7.95 1.43
CA GLY A 67 -2.09 -8.85 1.01
C GLY A 67 -0.67 -8.42 1.39
N CYS A 68 -0.42 -7.14 1.68
CA CYS A 68 0.91 -6.69 2.08
C CYS A 68 1.17 -6.93 3.58
N PRO A 69 2.30 -7.55 3.98
CA PRO A 69 2.57 -7.95 5.36
C PRO A 69 3.13 -6.80 6.20
N PHE A 70 2.35 -5.73 6.41
CA PHE A 70 2.71 -4.62 7.30
C PHE A 70 1.77 -4.52 8.51
N GLU A 71 2.28 -3.97 9.61
CA GLU A 71 1.51 -3.67 10.82
C GLU A 71 1.05 -2.22 10.83
N ARG A 72 1.91 -1.28 10.41
CA ARG A 72 1.60 0.15 10.37
C ARG A 72 1.70 0.70 8.95
N LEU A 73 0.77 1.57 8.60
CA LEU A 73 0.84 2.39 7.40
C LEU A 73 1.24 3.81 7.81
N ILE A 74 2.35 4.30 7.26
CA ILE A 74 2.91 5.62 7.53
C ILE A 74 2.77 6.46 6.26
N ILE A 75 2.11 7.59 6.39
CA ILE A 75 1.91 8.56 5.31
C ILE A 75 2.88 9.71 5.51
N HIS A 76 3.64 10.02 4.47
CA HIS A 76 4.48 11.22 4.37
C HIS A 76 3.71 12.31 3.63
N LEU A 77 3.56 13.45 4.27
CA LEU A 77 2.90 14.64 3.71
C LEU A 77 3.95 15.61 3.11
N PRO A 78 3.54 16.50 2.19
CA PRO A 78 4.47 17.43 1.52
C PRO A 78 5.15 18.44 2.45
N ASP A 79 4.52 18.77 3.58
CA ASP A 79 5.05 19.66 4.62
C ASP A 79 6.07 18.98 5.55
N GLY A 80 6.41 17.71 5.28
CA GLY A 80 7.29 16.90 6.12
C GLY A 80 6.57 16.22 7.29
N THR A 81 5.31 16.55 7.54
CA THR A 81 4.49 15.89 8.56
C THR A 81 4.30 14.42 8.20
N ARG A 82 4.31 13.56 9.23
CA ARG A 82 3.98 12.15 9.07
C ARG A 82 2.82 11.77 9.97
N ILE A 83 1.93 10.95 9.43
CA ILE A 83 0.80 10.39 10.15
C ILE A 83 0.76 8.89 9.95
N TRP A 84 0.18 8.15 10.89
CA TRP A 84 0.12 6.70 10.80
C TRP A 84 -1.19 6.11 11.33
N ILE A 85 -1.43 4.87 10.95
CA ILE A 85 -2.54 4.03 11.39
C ILE A 85 -2.12 2.56 11.29
N THR A 86 -2.69 1.68 12.12
CA THR A 86 -2.43 0.24 11.98
C THR A 86 -3.24 -0.38 10.83
N ARG A 87 -2.72 -1.45 10.23
CA ARG A 87 -3.45 -2.26 9.25
C ARG A 87 -4.78 -2.77 9.81
N GLN A 88 -4.80 -3.19 11.07
CA GLN A 88 -6.01 -3.67 11.73
C GLN A 88 -7.07 -2.58 11.86
N GLU A 89 -6.68 -1.35 12.20
CA GLU A 89 -7.61 -0.22 12.26
C GLU A 89 -8.16 0.13 10.89
N ILE A 90 -7.33 0.11 9.84
CA ILE A 90 -7.78 0.33 8.46
C ILE A 90 -8.87 -0.69 8.08
N LEU A 91 -8.65 -1.97 8.37
CA LEU A 91 -9.62 -3.04 8.09
C LEU A 91 -10.90 -2.91 8.91
N LYS A 92 -10.80 -2.40 10.15
CA LYS A 92 -11.94 -2.22 11.07
C LYS A 92 -12.81 -1.01 10.70
N CYS A 93 -12.20 0.12 10.34
CA CYS A 93 -12.90 1.39 10.18
C CYS A 93 -13.00 1.88 8.72
N GLY A 94 -12.29 1.23 7.80
CA GLY A 94 -12.32 1.53 6.38
C GLY A 94 -13.66 1.15 5.76
N ILE A 95 -14.15 2.01 4.86
CA ILE A 95 -15.40 1.76 4.12
C ILE A 95 -15.14 1.72 2.62
N PHE A 96 -15.84 0.84 1.92
CA PHE A 96 -15.90 0.90 0.47
C PHE A 96 -16.89 1.97 0.07
N LEU A 97 -16.45 2.93 -0.73
CA LEU A 97 -17.36 3.86 -1.39
C LEU A 97 -17.81 3.23 -2.72
N GLN A 98 -19.11 3.22 -2.98
CA GLN A 98 -19.66 2.77 -4.25
C GLN A 98 -19.38 3.83 -5.33
N PHE A 99 -18.26 3.69 -6.02
CA PHE A 99 -18.07 4.39 -7.29
C PHE A 99 -18.82 3.62 -8.37
N LYS A 100 -19.43 4.33 -9.34
CA LYS A 100 -19.94 3.68 -10.55
C LYS A 100 -18.77 2.89 -11.14
N ALA A 101 -18.90 1.56 -11.19
CA ALA A 101 -17.81 0.65 -11.48
C ALA A 101 -17.28 0.87 -12.91
N GLN A 102 -16.35 1.82 -13.08
CA GLN A 102 -15.60 2.04 -14.31
C GLN A 102 -14.12 1.89 -14.00
N GLY A 103 -13.63 0.65 -14.03
CA GLY A 103 -12.18 0.35 -14.10
C GLY A 103 -11.30 0.78 -12.92
N PHE A 104 -11.85 1.39 -11.86
CA PHE A 104 -11.08 1.78 -10.69
C PHE A 104 -10.87 0.60 -9.74
N GLU A 105 -9.64 0.48 -9.26
CA GLU A 105 -9.26 -0.47 -8.22
C GLU A 105 -10.12 -0.29 -6.97
N ARG A 106 -10.48 -1.40 -6.33
CA ARG A 106 -11.27 -1.38 -5.09
C ARG A 106 -10.46 -0.69 -3.98
N GLN A 107 -11.05 0.33 -3.35
CA GLN A 107 -10.38 1.14 -2.32
C GLN A 107 -11.14 1.14 -0.99
N LEU A 108 -10.39 1.01 0.10
CA LEU A 108 -10.87 1.26 1.47
C LEU A 108 -10.62 2.74 1.82
N PHE A 109 -11.68 3.46 2.19
CA PHE A 109 -11.59 4.85 2.62
C PHE A 109 -11.56 4.96 4.14
N VAL A 110 -10.52 5.59 4.67
CA VAL A 110 -10.32 5.79 6.11
C VAL A 110 -10.35 7.27 6.45
N LYS A 111 -11.23 7.67 7.37
CA LYS A 111 -11.37 9.08 7.79
C LYS A 111 -10.09 9.57 8.46
N LEU A 112 -9.73 10.84 8.20
CA LEU A 112 -8.50 11.45 8.72
C LEU A 112 -8.41 11.41 10.25
N LYS A 113 -9.55 11.48 10.96
CA LYS A 113 -9.60 11.42 12.43
C LYS A 113 -9.04 10.14 13.06
N TYR A 114 -8.86 9.08 12.28
CA TYR A 114 -8.29 7.81 12.77
C TYR A 114 -6.77 7.75 12.66
N PHE A 115 -6.16 8.70 11.96
CA PHE A 115 -4.71 8.79 11.86
C PHE A 115 -4.15 9.53 13.07
N ARG A 116 -2.96 9.10 13.49
CA ARG A 116 -2.22 9.70 14.59
C ARG A 116 -0.96 10.38 14.06
N PRO A 117 -0.47 11.46 14.69
CA PRO A 117 0.89 11.96 14.42
C PRO A 117 1.91 10.84 14.57
N TYR A 118 2.86 10.76 13.64
CA TYR A 118 3.96 9.82 13.70
C TYR A 118 5.16 10.49 14.37
N ASP A 119 5.66 9.87 15.44
CA ASP A 119 6.84 10.31 16.15
C ASP A 119 8.01 9.36 15.81
N GLU A 120 9.09 9.90 15.24
CA GLU A 120 10.29 9.14 14.89
C GLU A 120 11.00 8.55 16.11
N SER A 121 10.80 9.12 17.31
CA SER A 121 11.36 8.56 18.55
C SER A 121 10.85 7.14 18.85
N LEU A 122 9.69 6.77 18.28
CA LEU A 122 9.10 5.43 18.37
C LEU A 122 9.65 4.45 17.31
N ALA A 123 10.42 4.93 16.33
CA ALA A 123 11.00 4.12 15.27
C ALA A 123 12.34 3.49 15.69
N SER A 124 13.09 4.20 16.53
CA SER A 124 14.48 3.87 16.91
C SER A 124 14.62 2.71 17.90
N GLN A 125 13.52 2.15 18.40
CA GLN A 125 13.55 1.10 19.43
C GLN A 125 13.38 -0.34 18.91
N VAL A 126 13.18 -0.59 17.60
CA VAL A 126 12.71 -1.92 17.16
C VAL A 126 13.53 -2.61 16.05
N TYR A 127 14.42 -1.96 15.29
CA TYR A 127 15.15 -2.68 14.23
C TYR A 127 16.62 -2.27 14.06
N PRO A 128 17.53 -2.77 14.91
CA PRO A 128 18.90 -2.99 14.47
C PRO A 128 18.87 -4.14 13.45
N ASP A 129 19.51 -3.95 12.31
CA ASP A 129 19.81 -4.96 11.29
C ASP A 129 18.62 -5.47 10.45
N SER A 130 18.47 -4.88 9.25
CA SER A 130 17.93 -5.62 8.11
C SER A 130 18.99 -6.61 7.64
N PRO A 131 18.77 -7.93 7.66
CA PRO A 131 19.69 -8.84 7.01
C PRO A 131 19.45 -8.76 5.50
N SER A 132 20.48 -8.28 4.80
CA SER A 132 20.74 -8.61 3.40
C SER A 132 20.74 -10.14 3.23
N GLY A 133 19.59 -10.70 2.82
CA GLY A 133 19.45 -12.15 2.71
C GLY A 133 18.21 -12.54 1.93
N VAL A 134 18.37 -12.66 0.62
CA VAL A 134 17.39 -13.21 -0.34
C VAL A 134 17.04 -14.65 0.04
N VAL A 135 15.74 -14.95 0.23
CA VAL A 135 15.22 -16.32 0.09
C VAL A 135 14.06 -16.28 -0.88
N SER A 136 14.36 -16.46 -2.16
CA SER A 136 13.37 -16.79 -3.18
C SER A 136 12.80 -18.18 -2.86
N LYS A 137 11.55 -18.25 -2.41
CA LYS A 137 10.79 -19.51 -2.43
C LYS A 137 10.07 -19.62 -3.76
N THR A 138 10.67 -20.35 -4.68
CA THR A 138 9.97 -20.91 -5.85
C THR A 138 9.06 -22.02 -5.35
N VAL A 139 7.74 -21.81 -5.41
CA VAL A 139 6.76 -22.89 -5.25
C VAL A 139 6.76 -23.70 -6.54
N HIS A 140 7.39 -24.88 -6.52
CA HIS A 140 7.16 -25.91 -7.53
C HIS A 140 5.92 -26.70 -7.12
N GLU A 141 4.84 -26.50 -7.87
CA GLU A 141 3.66 -27.35 -7.85
C GLU A 141 4.03 -28.65 -8.60
N THR A 142 3.93 -29.79 -7.92
CA THR A 142 4.04 -31.12 -8.51
C THR A 142 2.66 -31.76 -8.47
N ALA A 143 2.17 -32.13 -9.65
CA ALA A 143 1.27 -33.24 -9.87
C ALA A 143 1.47 -33.73 -11.31
#